data_AF-A0A6G3WVL0-F1
#
_entry.id   AF-A0A6G3WVL0-F1
#
_cell.length_a   1.000
_cell.length_b   1.000
_cell.length_c   1.000
_cell.angle_alpha   90.00
_cell.angle_beta   90.00
_cell.angle_gamma   90.00
#
_symmetry.space_group_name_H-M   'P 1'
#
loop_
_entity.id
_entity.type
_entity.pdbx_description
1 polymer ?
#
loop_
_entity_poly.entity_id
_entity_poly.type
_entity_poly.pdbx_seq_one_letter_code
_entity_poly.pdbx_strand_id
1 'polypeptide(L)' 'EVIVSGVDEDALSAPTPAELALVLARAKAAAVAERPEAAGALVIGCDSVLELDGEALGKPADAEEATARWKSMRGR' A
#
# COMPACT_ATOMS: atom_id res chain seq x y z
N GLU A 1 18.66 -6.84 4.38
CA GLU A 1 17.93 -8.01 3.85
C GLU A 1 16.55 -7.57 3.38
N VAL A 2 15.91 -8.32 2.48
CA VAL A 2 14.54 -8.05 2.02
C VAL A 2 13.74 -9.34 2.20
N ILE A 3 12.65 -9.26 2.96
CA ILE A 3 11.78 -10.39 3.26
C ILE A 3 10.37 -10.08 2.72
N VAL A 4 9.82 -10.98 1.91
CA VAL A 4 8.44 -10.85 1.39
C VAL A 4 7.46 -11.13 2.53
N SER A 5 6.63 -10.15 2.88
CA SER A 5 5.70 -10.26 4.02
C SER A 5 4.60 -11.31 3.83
N GLY A 6 4.13 -11.52 2.60
CA GLY A 6 3.06 -12.47 2.28
C GLY A 6 1.67 -12.04 2.78
N VAL A 7 1.51 -10.77 3.17
CA VAL A 7 0.21 -10.21 3.56
C VAL A 7 -0.73 -10.19 2.36
N ASP A 8 -1.96 -10.68 2.56
CA ASP A 8 -3.06 -10.48 1.63
C ASP A 8 -3.63 -9.07 1.80
N GLU A 9 -3.23 -8.17 0.90
CA GLU A 9 -3.59 -6.75 0.97
C GLU A 9 -5.07 -6.51 0.65
N ASP A 10 -5.68 -7.37 -0.17
CA ASP A 10 -7.08 -7.24 -0.57
C ASP A 10 -8.05 -7.60 0.57
N ALA A 11 -7.57 -8.33 1.59
CA ALA A 11 -8.31 -8.63 2.81
C ALA A 11 -8.35 -7.46 3.82
N LEU A 12 -7.58 -6.40 3.59
CA LEU A 12 -7.47 -5.25 4.47
C LEU A 12 -8.17 -4.03 3.87
N SER A 13 -8.95 -3.33 4.68
CA SER A 13 -9.59 -2.07 4.28
C SER A 13 -9.55 -1.07 5.43
N ALA A 14 -9.67 0.21 5.08
CA ALA A 14 -9.78 1.30 6.04
C ALA A 14 -10.70 2.40 5.49
N PRO A 15 -11.27 3.25 6.36
CA PRO A 15 -12.19 4.31 5.95
C PRO A 15 -11.57 5.38 5.04
N THR A 16 -10.26 5.62 5.13
CA THR A 16 -9.56 6.63 4.34
C THR A 16 -8.29 6.08 3.65
N PRO A 17 -7.83 6.68 2.53
CA PRO A 17 -6.59 6.26 1.86
C PRO A 17 -5.35 6.31 2.77
N ALA A 18 -5.25 7.35 3.61
CA ALA A 18 -4.16 7.49 4.57
C ALA A 18 -4.17 6.39 5.65
N GLU A 19 -5.36 6.05 6.17
CA GLU A 19 -5.50 4.95 7.12
C GLU A 19 -5.22 3.60 6.48
N LEU A 20 -5.60 3.41 5.20
CA LEU A 20 -5.33 2.19 4.46
C LEU A 20 -3.82 1.96 4.33
N ALA A 21 -3.06 2.98 3.91
CA ALA A 21 -1.60 2.90 3.84
C ALA A 21 -0.99 2.56 5.20
N LEU A 22 -1.48 3.15 6.29
CA LEU A 22 -1.00 2.86 7.64
C LEU A 22 -1.28 1.40 8.06
N VAL A 23 -2.49 0.90 7.81
CA VAL A 23 -2.89 -0.48 8.13
C VAL A 23 -2.04 -1.47 7.35
N LEU A 24 -1.86 -1.26 6.04
CA LEU A 24 -1.06 -2.12 5.17
C LEU A 24 0.42 -2.13 5.58
N ALA A 25 1.01 -0.96 5.84
CA ALA A 25 2.41 -0.86 6.27
C ALA A 25 2.66 -1.60 7.60
N ARG A 26 1.74 -1.48 8.56
CA ARG A 26 1.81 -2.17 9.84
C ARG A 26 1.64 -3.68 9.69
N ALA A 27 0.68 -4.12 8.89
CA ALA A 27 0.46 -5.55 8.63
C ALA A 27 1.72 -6.19 7.99
N LYS A 28 2.32 -5.52 7.01
CA LYS A 28 3.55 -5.98 6.34
C LYS A 28 4.72 -6.11 7.33
N ALA A 29 4.92 -5.09 8.19
CA ALA A 29 5.97 -5.13 9.21
C ALA A 29 5.74 -6.25 10.24
N ALA A 30 4.51 -6.37 10.76
CA ALA A 30 4.16 -7.38 11.76
C ALA A 30 4.36 -8.81 11.24
N ALA A 31 3.89 -9.09 10.01
CA ALA A 31 4.03 -10.41 9.39
C ALA A 31 5.49 -10.85 9.17
N VAL A 32 6.41 -9.91 8.98
CA VAL A 32 7.86 -10.20 8.92
C VAL A 32 8.46 -10.31 10.31
N ALA A 33 8.08 -9.44 11.25
CA ALA A 33 8.62 -9.42 12.61
C ALA A 33 8.34 -10.71 13.40
N GLU A 34 7.26 -11.43 13.08
CA GLU A 34 6.93 -12.72 13.69
C GLU A 34 7.78 -13.89 13.20
N ARG A 35 8.63 -13.69 12.18
CA ARG A 35 9.43 -14.77 11.59
C ARG A 35 10.73 -15.00 12.36
N PRO A 36 11.18 -16.27 12.47
CA PRO A 36 12.46 -16.59 13.13
C PRO A 36 13.67 -15.86 12.52
N GLU A 37 13.68 -15.66 11.20
CA GLU A 37 14.73 -14.96 10.47
C GLU A 37 14.84 -13.46 10.83
N ALA A 38 13.77 -12.86 11.36
CA ALA A 38 13.76 -11.46 11.81
C ALA A 38 14.06 -11.30 13.31
N ALA A 39 14.38 -12.38 14.04
CA ALA A 39 14.58 -12.34 15.47
C ALA A 39 15.70 -11.36 15.88
N GLY A 40 15.37 -10.37 16.71
CA GLY A 40 16.30 -9.34 17.18
C GLY A 40 16.59 -8.23 16.16
N ALA A 41 15.94 -8.23 15.01
CA ALA A 41 16.07 -7.17 14.00
C ALA A 41 15.01 -6.06 14.18
N LEU A 42 15.33 -4.86 13.70
CA LEU A 42 14.33 -3.81 13.48
C LEU A 42 13.71 -4.02 12.09
N VAL A 43 12.39 -4.21 12.05
CA VAL A 43 11.63 -4.39 10.80
C VAL A 43 10.98 -3.07 10.39
N ILE A 44 11.16 -2.69 9.12
CA ILE A 44 10.52 -1.50 8.52
C ILE A 44 9.51 -1.98 7.48
N GLY A 45 8.23 -1.69 7.71
CA GLY A 45 7.16 -1.85 6.74
C GLY A 45 6.71 -0.50 6.20
N CYS A 46 6.27 -0.49 4.94
CA CYS A 46 5.84 0.69 4.21
C CYS A 46 4.69 0.31 3.29
N ASP A 47 3.80 1.27 3.05
CA ASP A 47 2.78 1.19 2.02
C ASP A 47 2.46 2.61 1.51
N SER A 48 1.85 2.68 0.33
CA SER A 48 1.42 3.93 -0.28
C SER A 48 0.12 3.72 -1.05
N VAL A 49 -0.83 4.64 -0.84
CA VAL A 49 -2.08 4.72 -1.60
C VAL A 49 -2.07 6.02 -2.39
N LEU A 50 -2.44 5.96 -3.67
CA LEU A 50 -2.64 7.16 -4.49
C LEU A 50 -4.03 7.71 -4.23
N GLU A 51 -4.11 8.94 -3.73
CA GLU A 51 -5.38 9.64 -3.49
C GLU A 51 -5.56 10.79 -4.48
N LEU A 52 -6.77 10.93 -5.02
CA LEU A 52 -7.21 12.12 -5.76
C LEU A 52 -8.61 12.51 -5.28
N ASP A 53 -8.76 13.71 -4.73
CA ASP A 53 -10.04 14.22 -4.20
C ASP A 53 -10.71 13.30 -3.16
N GLY A 54 -9.92 12.67 -2.29
CA GLY A 54 -10.42 11.74 -1.27
C GLY A 54 -10.68 10.32 -1.79
N GLU A 55 -10.52 10.05 -3.09
CA GLU A 55 -10.68 8.73 -3.67
C GLU A 55 -9.34 8.01 -3.80
N ALA A 56 -9.26 6.76 -3.31
CA ALA A 56 -8.12 5.90 -3.52
C ALA A 56 -8.13 5.35 -4.96
N LEU A 57 -7.06 5.60 -5.70
CA LEU A 57 -6.83 5.11 -7.05
C LEU A 57 -5.87 3.92 -7.02
N GLY A 58 -6.41 2.72 -7.25
CA GLY A 58 -5.61 1.50 -7.46
C GLY A 58 -4.84 1.50 -8.78
N LYS A 59 -4.27 0.36 -9.17
CA LYS A 59 -3.70 0.21 -10.53
C LYS A 59 -4.82 0.42 -11.57
N PRO A 60 -4.57 1.19 -12.65
CA PRO A 60 -5.53 1.28 -13.74
C PRO A 60 -5.69 -0.10 -14.40
N ALA A 61 -6.88 -0.41 -14.88
CA ALA A 61 -7.17 -1.65 -15.58
C ALA A 61 -6.45 -1.73 -16.94
N ASP A 62 -6.28 -0.58 -17.60
CA ASP A 62 -5.63 -0.48 -18.91
C ASP A 62 -4.96 0.90 -19.16
N ALA A 63 -4.37 1.04 -20.35
CA ALA A 63 -3.68 2.25 -20.76
C ALA A 63 -4.61 3.45 -21.02
N GLU A 64 -5.87 3.20 -21.40
CA GLU A 64 -6.85 4.24 -21.65
C GLU A 64 -7.26 4.89 -20.32
N GLU A 65 -7.60 4.07 -19.33
CA GLU A 65 -7.90 4.51 -17.97
C GLU A 65 -6.70 5.23 -17.34
N ALA A 66 -5.49 4.67 -17.48
CA ALA A 66 -4.28 5.33 -17.02
C ALA A 66 -4.16 6.75 -17.62
N THR A 67 -4.35 6.88 -18.93
CA THR A 67 -4.28 8.18 -19.63
C THR A 67 -5.35 9.15 -19.15
N ALA A 68 -6.57 8.68 -18.92
CA ALA A 68 -7.66 9.49 -18.39
C ALA A 68 -7.34 10.02 -16.99
N ARG A 69 -6.84 9.15 -16.09
CA ARG A 69 -6.41 9.54 -14.74
C ARG A 69 -5.24 10.54 -14.76
N TRP A 70 -4.25 10.35 -15.63
CA TRP A 70 -3.17 11.33 -15.79
C TRP A 70 -3.66 12.71 -16.27
N LYS A 71 -4.68 12.74 -17.13
CA LYS A 71 -5.30 14.00 -17.57
C LYS A 71 -6.06 14.69 -16.44
N SER A 72 -6.73 13.95 -15.54
CA SER A 72 -7.44 14.53 -14.40
C SER A 72 -6.51 15.05 -13.29
N MET A 73 -5.33 14.44 -13.13
CA MET A 73 -4.32 14.88 -12.16
C MET A 73 -3.47 16.06 -12.66
N ARG A 74 -3.32 16.24 -13.97
CA ARG A 74 -2.39 17.23 -14.54
C ARG A 74 -2.77 18.67 -14.18
N GLY A 75 -1.82 19.42 -13.64
CA GLY A 75 -1.98 20.84 -13.31
C GLY A 75 -2.63 21.08 -11.95
N ARG A 76 -2.68 20.03 -11.14
CA ARG A 76 -3.03 20.03 -9.72
C ARG A 76 -1.82 19.56 -8.94
#